data_AF-A0AAW9KFZ0-F1
#
_entry.id   AF-A0AAW9KFZ0-F1
#
_cell.length_a   1.000
_cell.length_b   1.000
_cell.length_c   1.000
_cell.angle_alpha   90.00
_cell.angle_beta   90.00
_cell.angle_gamma   90.00
#
_symmetry.space_group_name_H-M   'P 1'
#
loop_
_entity.id
_entity.type
_entity.pdbx_description
1 polymer ?
#
loop_
_entity_poly.entity_id
_entity_poly.type
_entity_poly.pdbx_seq_one_letter_code
_entity_poly.pdbx_strand_id
1 'polypeptide(L)' 'MGRPKAEKPKNESIKVRFDSELFEELNNYCKENKLTKARAIRNGVKLLLETEKNK' A
#
# COMPACT_ATOMS: atom_id res chain seq x y z
N MET A 1 26.29 14.11 16.74
CA MET A 1 25.58 14.39 15.46
C MET A 1 24.40 13.46 15.34
N GLY A 2 23.18 14.00 15.42
CA GLY A 2 21.93 13.24 15.37
C GLY A 2 21.42 13.04 13.93
N ARG A 3 20.57 12.02 13.74
CA ARG A 3 19.97 11.68 12.44
C ARG A 3 19.18 12.89 11.91
N PRO A 4 19.40 13.31 10.65
CA PRO A 4 18.72 14.48 10.08
C PRO A 4 17.21 14.29 10.15
N LYS A 5 16.51 15.34 10.58
CA LYS A 5 15.06 15.38 10.71
C LYS A 5 14.46 15.26 9.31
N ALA A 6 14.05 14.05 8.92
CA ALA A 6 13.29 13.84 7.70
C ALA A 6 11.97 14.62 7.84
N GLU A 7 11.70 15.57 6.94
CA GLU A 7 10.58 16.51 7.06
C GLU A 7 9.21 15.85 6.91
N LYS A 8 9.14 14.61 6.41
CA LYS A 8 7.93 13.78 6.38
C LYS A 8 8.32 12.34 6.67
N PRO A 9 8.52 11.96 7.94
CA PRO A 9 8.74 10.57 8.25
C PRO A 9 7.46 9.81 7.87
N LYS A 10 7.59 8.73 7.10
CA LYS A 10 6.50 7.78 6.88
C LYS A 10 6.29 7.03 8.21
N ASN A 11 5.68 7.71 9.16
CA ASN A 11 5.57 7.29 10.55
C ASN A 11 4.40 6.32 10.76
N GLU A 12 3.44 6.30 9.84
CA GLU A 12 2.26 5.45 9.94
C GLU A 12 2.52 4.10 9.28
N SER A 13 2.67 3.07 10.10
CA SER A 13 2.71 1.68 9.65
C SER A 13 1.34 1.04 9.85
N ILE A 14 0.76 0.53 8.77
CA ILE A 14 -0.52 -0.19 8.81
C ILE A 14 -0.21 -1.69 8.80
N LYS A 15 -0.70 -2.42 9.82
CA LYS A 15 -0.69 -3.89 9.85
C LYS A 15 -2.11 -4.37 9.58
N VAL A 16 -2.30 -5.07 8.46
CA VAL A 16 -3.60 -5.67 8.08
C VAL A 16 -3.39 -7.16 7.95
N ARG A 17 -4.35 -7.93 8.47
CA ARG A 17 -4.44 -9.37 8.21
C ARG A 17 -5.27 -9.56 6.95
N PHE A 18 -4.72 -10.29 6.01
CA PHE A 18 -5.41 -10.71 4.80
C PHE A 18 -5.79 -12.17 4.96
N ASP A 19 -6.94 -12.55 4.42
CA ASP A 19 -7.28 -13.95 4.20
C ASP A 19 -6.32 -14.58 3.18
N SER A 20 -6.17 -15.90 3.23
CA SER A 20 -5.23 -16.63 2.39
C SER A 20 -5.49 -16.41 0.90
N GLU A 21 -6.76 -16.44 0.49
CA GLU A 21 -7.20 -16.24 -0.90
C GLU A 21 -6.86 -14.82 -1.38
N LEU A 22 -7.25 -13.81 -0.60
CA LEU A 22 -6.99 -12.39 -0.91
C LEU A 22 -5.48 -12.10 -0.96
N PHE A 23 -4.70 -12.75 -0.11
CA PHE A 23 -3.24 -12.61 -0.12
C PHE A 23 -2.62 -13.20 -1.39
N GLU A 24 -3.11 -14.34 -1.88
CA GLU A 24 -2.66 -14.92 -3.14
C GLU A 24 -3.00 -14.04 -4.33
N GLU A 25 -4.23 -13.52 -4.40
CA GLU A 25 -4.63 -12.56 -5.43
C GLU A 25 -3.74 -11.32 -5.44
N LEU A 26 -3.49 -10.71 -4.27
CA LEU A 26 -2.60 -9.57 -4.14
C LEU A 26 -1.17 -9.93 -4.60
N ASN A 27 -0.69 -11.12 -4.27
CA ASN A 27 0.64 -11.57 -4.64
C ASN A 27 0.77 -11.79 -6.15
N ASN A 28 -0.26 -12.37 -6.79
CA ASN A 28 -0.34 -12.54 -8.23
C ASN A 28 -0.40 -11.19 -8.94
N TYR A 29 -1.25 -10.28 -8.49
CA TYR A 29 -1.32 -8.91 -9.00
C TYR A 29 0.03 -8.19 -8.88
N CYS A 30 0.72 -8.35 -7.75
CA CYS A 30 2.06 -7.79 -7.56
C CYS A 30 3.09 -8.39 -8.53
N LYS A 31 3.04 -9.70 -8.80
CA LYS A 31 3.95 -10.38 -9.74
C LYS A 31 3.73 -9.89 -11.17
N GLU A 32 2.48 -9.84 -11.64
CA GLU A 32 2.14 -9.42 -12.99
C GLU A 32 2.54 -7.97 -13.25
N ASN A 33 2.26 -7.08 -12.28
CA ASN A 33 2.55 -5.66 -12.41
C ASN A 33 3.97 -5.28 -11.95
N LYS A 34 4.80 -6.24 -11.52
CA LYS A 34 6.14 -6.02 -10.94
C LYS A 34 6.14 -4.96 -9.82
N LEU A 35 5.10 -4.97 -8.99
CA LEU A 35 4.91 -4.05 -7.88
C LEU A 35 5.34 -4.68 -6.55
N THR A 36 5.81 -3.85 -5.62
CA THR A 36 5.94 -4.27 -4.23
C THR A 36 4.58 -4.28 -3.55
N LYS A 37 4.34 -5.21 -2.63
CA LYS A 37 3.07 -5.32 -1.86
C LYS A 37 2.65 -3.98 -1.25
N ALA A 38 3.62 -3.26 -0.67
CA ALA A 38 3.40 -1.93 -0.12
C ALA A 38 2.95 -0.88 -1.16
N ARG A 39 3.43 -0.99 -2.41
CA ARG A 39 3.02 -0.11 -3.51
C ARG A 39 1.64 -0.49 -4.06
N ALA A 40 1.34 -1.78 -4.17
CA ALA A 40 0.01 -2.26 -4.55
C ALA A 40 -1.06 -1.78 -3.56
N ILE A 41 -0.83 -1.94 -2.25
CA ILE A 41 -1.75 -1.48 -1.20
C ILE A 41 -1.93 0.04 -1.27
N ARG A 42 -0.84 0.82 -1.42
CA ARG A 42 -0.93 2.29 -1.58
C ARG A 42 -1.75 2.71 -2.80
N ASN A 43 -1.55 2.04 -3.93
CA ASN A 43 -2.33 2.29 -5.14
C ASN A 43 -3.81 1.94 -4.94
N GLY A 44 -4.10 0.81 -4.31
CA GLY A 44 -5.47 0.41 -3.97
C GLY A 44 -6.19 1.44 -3.11
N VAL A 45 -5.54 1.94 -2.04
CA VAL A 45 -6.11 3.02 -1.20
C VAL A 45 -6.32 4.30 -2.00
N LYS A 46 -5.39 4.68 -2.88
CA LYS A 46 -5.54 5.86 -3.72
C LYS A 46 -6.72 5.72 -4.69
N LEU A 47 -6.86 4.56 -5.33
CA LEU A 47 -7.98 4.26 -6.23
C LEU A 47 -9.33 4.29 -5.49
N LEU A 48 -9.39 3.70 -4.29
CA LEU A 48 -10.61 3.76 -3.45
C LEU A 48 -11.01 5.20 -3.13
N LEU A 49 -10.05 6.04 -2.72
CA LEU A 49 -10.30 7.46 -2.44
C LEU A 49 -10.70 8.26 -3.68
N GLU A 50 -10.18 7.88 -4.85
CA GLU A 50 -10.51 8.52 -6.13
C GLU A 50 -11.93 8.16 -6.58
N THR A 51 -12.31 6.88 -6.47
CA THR A 51 -13.66 6.39 -6.75
C THR A 51 -14.71 7.01 -5.83
N GLU A 52 -14.43 7.15 -4.54
CA GLU A 52 -15.34 7.78 -3.56
C GLU A 52 -15.50 9.29 -3.78
N LYS A 53 -14.45 9.98 -4.26
CA LYS A 53 -14.51 11.42 -4.57
C LYS A 53 -15.27 11.73 -5.86
N ASN A 54 -15.39 10.76 -6.75
CA ASN A 54 -16.03 10.92 -8.05
C ASN A 54 -17.52 10.48 -8.01
N LYS A 55 -18.09 10.38 -6.81
CA LYS A 55 -19.47 9.98 -6.52
C LYS A 55 -20.20 11.11 -5.83
#